data_AF-A0A369AVR3-F1
#
_entry.id   AF-A0A369AVR3-F1
#
_cell.length_a   1.000
_cell.length_b   1.000
_cell.length_c   1.000
_cell.angle_alpha   90.00
_cell.angle_beta   90.00
_cell.angle_gamma   90.00
#
_symmetry.space_group_name_H-M   'P 1'
#
loop_
_entity.id
_entity.type
_entity.pdbx_description
1 polymer ?
#
loop_
_entity_poly.entity_id
_entity_poly.type
_entity_poly.pdbx_seq_one_letter_code
_entity_poly.pdbx_strand_id
1 'polypeptide(L)'
;MGQFEKILIKILCGTKDNYIDFNDLCKVLKSFEFKVRTKGSHHIFYKDGIAEIINIQPDGSRAKPYQVKQVRHIILKYKMGGAIDA
;
A
#
# COMPACT_ATOMS: atom_id res chain seq x y z
N MET A 1 6.64 15.45 10.31
CA MET A 1 6.06 14.30 9.59
C MET A 1 6.85 13.03 9.87
N GLY A 2 6.17 12.00 10.39
CA GLY A 2 6.73 10.68 10.63
C GLY A 2 7.12 9.95 9.34
N GLN A 3 7.90 8.87 9.46
CA GLN A 3 8.30 8.05 8.30
C GLN A 3 7.08 7.48 7.56
N PHE A 4 6.06 7.05 8.32
CA PHE A 4 4.81 6.52 7.78
C PHE A 4 4.04 7.55 6.93
N GLU A 5 3.81 8.75 7.48
CA GLU A 5 3.11 9.84 6.76
C GLU A 5 3.81 10.18 5.44
N LYS A 6 5.15 10.25 5.45
CA LYS A 6 5.93 10.52 4.24
C LYS A 6 5.73 9.45 3.17
N ILE A 7 5.60 8.17 3.55
CA ILE A 7 5.35 7.07 2.61
C ILE A 7 3.91 7.17 2.08
N LEU A 8 2.94 7.39 2.96
CA LEU A 8 1.54 7.47 2.61
C LEU A 8 1.26 8.64 1.66
N ILE A 9 1.83 9.83 1.92
CA ILE A 9 1.75 10.99 1.01
C ILE A 9 2.33 10.64 -0.36
N LYS A 10 3.50 9.97 -0.45
CA LYS A 10 4.06 9.55 -1.74
C LYS A 10 3.13 8.63 -2.52
N ILE A 11 2.49 7.67 -1.86
CA ILE A 11 1.53 6.76 -2.48
C ILE A 11 0.30 7.54 -2.96
N LEU A 12 -0.23 8.46 -2.15
CA LEU A 12 -1.42 9.25 -2.46
C LEU A 12 -1.19 10.25 -3.60
N CYS A 13 -0.03 10.93 -3.64
CA CYS A 13 0.31 11.86 -4.72
C CYS A 13 0.41 11.19 -6.10
N GLY A 14 0.78 9.90 -6.14
CA GLY A 14 0.89 9.11 -7.38
C GLY A 14 1.95 9.51 -8.39
N THR A 15 2.72 10.57 -8.11
CA THR A 15 3.86 10.99 -8.94
C THR A 15 5.10 10.11 -8.77
N LYS A 16 5.12 9.24 -7.75
CA LYS A 16 6.28 8.42 -7.37
C LYS A 16 5.99 6.92 -7.31
N ASP A 17 4.99 6.43 -8.04
CA ASP A 17 4.61 5.01 -8.05
C ASP A 17 5.80 4.08 -8.39
N ASN A 18 6.71 4.51 -9.28
CA ASN A 18 7.91 3.76 -9.65
C ASN A 18 9.00 3.68 -8.57
N TYR A 19 8.88 4.46 -7.48
CA TYR A 19 9.93 4.64 -6.47
C TYR A 19 9.47 4.25 -5.05
N ILE A 20 8.39 3.47 -4.93
CA ILE A 20 7.95 2.93 -3.65
C ILE A 20 8.64 1.59 -3.40
N ASP A 21 9.27 1.45 -2.23
CA ASP A 21 9.85 0.19 -1.79
C ASP A 21 8.75 -0.81 -1.45
N PHE A 22 8.97 -2.09 -1.81
CA PHE A 22 8.00 -3.14 -1.56
C PHE A 22 7.65 -3.25 -0.08
N ASN A 23 8.67 -3.17 0.78
CA ASN A 23 8.50 -3.21 2.23
C ASN A 23 7.72 -2.02 2.77
N ASP A 24 7.85 -0.84 2.16
CA ASP A 24 7.11 0.34 2.56
C ASP A 24 5.63 0.23 2.17
N LEU A 25 5.33 -0.30 0.98
CA LEU A 25 3.95 -0.61 0.59
C LEU A 25 3.32 -1.64 1.54
N CYS A 26 4.07 -2.68 1.92
CA CYS A 26 3.62 -3.67 2.90
C CYS A 26 3.36 -3.05 4.29
N LYS A 27 4.23 -2.15 4.75
CA LYS A 27 4.03 -1.44 6.03
C LYS A 27 2.74 -0.64 6.02
N VAL A 28 2.44 0.05 4.92
CA VAL A 28 1.20 0.84 4.78
C VAL A 28 -0.05 -0.03 4.84
N LEU A 29 -0.05 -1.18 4.16
CA LEU A 29 -1.18 -2.11 4.26
C LEU A 29 -1.34 -2.66 5.68
N LYS A 30 -0.24 -3.00 6.35
CA LYS A 30 -0.26 -3.49 7.74
C LYS A 30 -0.75 -2.44 8.74
N SER A 31 -0.37 -1.18 8.58
CA SER A 31 -0.83 -0.09 9.45
C SER A 31 -2.33 0.21 9.28
N PHE A 32 -2.88 -0.09 8.10
CA PHE A 32 -4.32 -0.09 7.88
C PHE A 32 -4.97 -1.42 8.29
N GLU A 33 -4.28 -2.26 9.06
CA GLU A 33 -4.79 -3.53 9.61
C GLU A 33 -5.20 -4.56 8.54
N PHE A 34 -4.62 -4.48 7.33
CA PHE A 34 -4.75 -5.58 6.40
C PHE A 34 -3.99 -6.80 6.94
N LYS A 35 -4.66 -7.94 6.93
CA LYS A 35 -4.06 -9.25 7.17
C LYS A 35 -3.28 -9.65 5.92
N VAL A 36 -2.17 -10.36 6.11
CA VAL A 36 -1.31 -10.82 5.02
C VAL A 36 -1.17 -12.34 5.06
N ARG A 37 -1.29 -12.97 3.89
CA ARG A 37 -0.91 -14.36 3.65
C ARG A 37 0.19 -14.39 2.61
N THR A 38 1.31 -15.01 2.94
CA THR A 38 2.46 -15.13 2.04
C THR A 38 2.52 -16.51 1.40
N LYS A 39 2.73 -16.57 0.08
CA LYS A 39 2.99 -17.80 -0.68
C LYS A 39 4.11 -17.55 -1.68
N GLY A 40 5.31 -18.04 -1.37
CA GLY A 40 6.52 -17.67 -2.12
C GLY A 40 6.77 -16.17 -2.03
N SER A 41 7.03 -15.50 -3.16
CA SER A 41 7.21 -14.04 -3.21
C SER A 41 5.89 -13.26 -3.23
N HIS A 42 4.75 -13.92 -3.41
CA HIS A 42 3.45 -13.28 -3.43
C HIS A 42 2.93 -13.02 -2.01
N HIS A 43 2.49 -11.78 -1.78
CA HIS A 43 1.89 -11.32 -0.54
C HIS A 43 0.45 -10.92 -0.82
N ILE A 44 -0.48 -11.69 -0.26
CA ILE A 44 -1.92 -11.49 -0.44
C ILE A 44 -2.45 -10.75 0.78
N PHE A 45 -2.90 -9.52 0.58
CA PHE A 45 -3.49 -8.65 1.60
C PHE A 45 -5.01 -8.62 1.49
N TYR A 46 -5.68 -8.70 2.63
CA TYR A 46 -7.14 -8.62 2.75
C TYR A 46 -7.51 -7.98 4.10
N LYS A 47 -8.67 -7.32 4.17
CA LYS A 47 -9.20 -6.73 5.40
C LYS A 47 -10.71 -6.90 5.43
N ASP A 48 -11.24 -7.25 6.60
CA ASP A 48 -12.69 -7.34 6.81
C ASP A 48 -13.33 -5.96 6.57
N GLY A 49 -14.40 -5.91 5.77
CA GLY A 49 -15.03 -4.66 5.32
C GLY A 49 -14.42 -4.03 4.06
N ILE A 50 -13.37 -4.61 3.49
CA ILE A 50 -12.77 -4.21 2.21
C ILE A 50 -12.96 -5.33 1.20
N ALA A 51 -13.67 -5.06 0.10
CA ALA A 51 -13.98 -6.08 -0.90
C ALA A 51 -12.76 -6.55 -1.70
N GLU A 52 -11.77 -5.68 -1.88
CA GLU A 52 -10.60 -5.92 -2.71
C GLU A 52 -9.53 -6.75 -1.96
N ILE A 53 -9.14 -7.86 -2.57
CA ILE A 53 -7.96 -8.63 -2.18
C ILE A 53 -6.79 -8.18 -3.04
N ILE A 54 -5.68 -7.80 -2.40
CA ILE A 54 -4.50 -7.23 -3.07
C ILE A 54 -3.41 -8.29 -3.10
N ASN A 55 -3.01 -8.76 -4.27
CA ASN A 55 -1.86 -9.65 -4.42
C ASN A 55 -0.66 -8.86 -4.93
N ILE A 56 0.29 -8.57 -4.04
CA ILE A 56 1.51 -7.83 -4.38
C ILE A 56 2.74 -8.75 -4.42
N GLN A 57 3.70 -8.39 -5.25
CA GLN A 57 4.94 -9.14 -5.43
C GLN A 57 6.09 -8.14 -5.60
N PRO A 58 7.23 -8.34 -4.93
CA PRO A 58 8.38 -7.49 -5.11
C PRO A 58 8.91 -7.58 -6.55
N ASP A 59 9.43 -6.46 -7.05
CA ASP A 59 10.29 -6.36 -8.22
C ASP A 59 11.66 -5.85 -7.75
N GLY A 60 12.55 -6.80 -7.42
CA GLY A 60 13.75 -6.51 -6.63
C GLY A 60 13.38 -5.94 -5.25
N SER A 61 13.85 -4.74 -4.94
CA SER A 61 13.49 -4.02 -3.69
C SER A 61 12.21 -3.17 -3.81
N ARG A 62 11.69 -2.98 -5.03
CA ARG A 62 10.58 -2.06 -5.32
C ARG A 62 9.24 -2.78 -5.40
N ALA A 63 8.18 -2.03 -5.14
CA ALA A 63 6.83 -2.44 -5.52
C ALA A 63 6.61 -2.20 -7.01
N LYS A 64 5.81 -3.05 -7.66
CA LYS A 64 5.42 -2.81 -9.05
C LYS A 64 4.51 -1.56 -9.10
N PRO A 65 4.70 -0.61 -10.03
CA PRO A 65 3.99 0.66 -10.03
C PRO A 65 2.46 0.52 -10.06
N TYR A 66 1.96 -0.46 -10.82
CA TYR A 66 0.53 -0.74 -10.88
C TYR A 66 -0.03 -1.25 -9.55
N GLN A 67 0.77 -1.96 -8.74
CA GLN A 67 0.36 -2.42 -7.40
C GLN A 67 0.27 -1.24 -6.44
N VAL A 68 1.19 -0.27 -6.54
CA VAL A 68 1.10 0.99 -5.80
C VAL A 68 -0.18 1.74 -6.15
N LYS A 69 -0.49 1.85 -7.45
CA LYS A 69 -1.74 2.47 -7.93
C LYS A 69 -2.98 1.74 -7.41
N GLN A 70 -2.99 0.40 -7.39
CA GLN A 70 -4.08 -0.39 -6.82
C GLN A 70 -4.28 -0.09 -5.32
N VAL A 71 -3.20 -0.07 -4.55
CA VAL A 71 -3.25 0.28 -3.12
C VAL A 71 -3.76 1.71 -2.92
N ARG A 72 -3.26 2.69 -3.70
CA ARG A 72 -3.78 4.07 -3.66
C ARG A 72 -5.28 4.12 -3.89
N HIS A 73 -5.79 3.42 -4.91
CA HIS A 73 -7.23 3.42 -5.20
C HIS A 73 -8.06 2.87 -4.04
N ILE A 74 -7.59 1.83 -3.36
CA ILE A 74 -8.27 1.27 -2.19
C ILE A 74 -8.26 2.26 -1.03
N ILE A 75 -7.11 2.87 -0.74
CA ILE A 75 -6.99 3.90 0.30
C ILE A 75 -8.00 5.03 0.05
N LEU A 76 -8.08 5.54 -1.18
CA LEU A 76 -9.02 6.62 -1.55
C LEU A 76 -10.48 6.16 -1.49
N LYS A 77 -10.79 4.97 -2.04
CA LYS A 77 -12.16 4.43 -2.09
C LYS A 77 -12.78 4.27 -0.70
N TYR A 78 -12.00 3.78 0.26
CA TYR A 78 -12.46 3.55 1.63
C TYR A 78 -12.05 4.66 2.60
N LYS A 79 -11.53 5.78 2.09
CA LYS A 79 -11.10 6.95 2.88
C LYS A 79 -10.16 6.55 4.03
N MET A 80 -9.24 5.63 3.76
CA MET A 80 -8.20 5.22 4.70
C MET A 80 -7.15 6.34 4.80
N GLY A 81 -6.56 6.53 5.97
CA GLY A 81 -5.51 7.54 6.18
C GLY A 81 -5.85 8.64 7.19
N GLY A 82 -7.13 8.80 7.56
CA GLY A 82 -7.53 9.76 8.58
C GLY A 82 -7.18 11.22 8.25
N ALA A 83 -7.12 12.07 9.27
CA ALA A 83 -6.77 13.49 9.20
C ALA A 83 -5.27 13.72 8.90
N ILE A 84 -4.79 13.17 7.79
CA ILE A 84 -3.57 13.65 7.19
C ILE A 84 -4.00 14.88 6.39
N ASP A 85 -3.95 16.02 7.05
CA ASP A 85 -4.02 17.31 6.37
C ASP A 85 -2.83 17.36 5.40
N ALA A 86 -3.15 17.25 4.12
CA ALA A 86 -2.19 17.39 3.03
C ALA A 86 -1.86 18.86 2.80
#